data_AF-A0A950W9R0-F1
#
_entry.id   AF-A0A950W9R0-F1
#
_cell.length_a   1.000
_cell.length_b   1.000
_cell.length_c   1.000
_cell.angle_alpha   90.00
_cell.angle_beta   90.00
_cell.angle_gamma   90.00
#
_symmetry.space_group_name_H-M   'P 1'
#
loop_
_entity.id
_entity.type
_entity.pdbx_description
1 polymer ?
#
loop_
_entity_poly.entity_id
_entity_poly.type
_entity_poly.pdbx_seq_one_letter_code
_entity_poly.pdbx_strand_id
1 'polypeptide(L)'
;MRTENPQFPNEMQTIRDFQAFHQWLDEKNNFDTDIFFNMMLLTGEIGEVAQVLKQVHFMAYRNDEEAKTLEDALIEQRENLGQELADCLAYIFKLANYTGVDLQAAYLQKMSKNLHRTWKYVKEVE
;
A
#
# COMPACT_ATOMS: atom_id res chain seq x y z
N MET A 1 6.09 27.53 16.56
CA MET A 1 4.99 27.48 15.58
C MET A 1 4.03 26.39 16.05
N ARG A 2 2.74 26.69 16.26
CA ARG A 2 1.76 25.64 16.54
C ARG A 2 1.59 24.85 15.24
N THR A 3 2.01 23.59 15.25
CA THR A 3 1.65 22.65 14.19
C THR A 3 0.15 22.39 14.36
N GLU A 4 -0.67 23.06 13.57
CA GLU A 4 -2.10 22.73 13.49
C GLU A 4 -2.22 21.29 13.04
N ASN A 5 -2.97 20.47 13.78
CA ASN A 5 -3.26 19.11 13.35
C ASN A 5 -3.90 19.16 11.96
N PRO A 6 -3.49 18.28 11.02
CA PRO A 6 -4.10 18.24 9.70
C PRO A 6 -5.61 18.01 9.85
N GLN A 7 -6.41 18.93 9.33
CA GLN A 7 -7.86 18.79 9.30
C GLN A 7 -8.23 17.94 8.09
N PHE A 8 -8.52 16.66 8.35
CA PHE A 8 -9.04 15.73 7.35
C PHE A 8 -10.52 16.03 7.04
N PRO A 9 -11.01 15.71 5.83
CA PRO A 9 -12.40 15.93 5.44
C PRO A 9 -13.38 14.94 6.11
N ASN A 10 -12.89 13.89 6.77
CA ASN A 10 -13.67 12.85 7.44
C ASN A 10 -12.83 12.15 8.54
N GLU A 11 -13.40 11.12 9.18
CA GLU A 11 -12.79 10.41 10.31
C GLU A 11 -11.69 9.40 9.92
N MET A 12 -11.51 9.08 8.63
CA MET A 12 -10.46 8.17 8.13
C MET A 12 -10.49 6.77 8.77
N GLN A 13 -11.68 6.19 8.96
CA GLN A 13 -11.85 4.88 9.61
C GLN A 13 -12.11 3.73 8.65
N THR A 14 -12.76 4.01 7.51
CA THR A 14 -13.21 3.01 6.55
C THR A 14 -12.51 3.16 5.20
N ILE A 15 -12.55 2.12 4.36
CA ILE A 15 -12.04 2.20 2.98
C ILE A 15 -12.75 3.32 2.20
N ARG A 16 -14.05 3.53 2.45
CA ARG A 16 -14.79 4.64 1.86
C ARG A 16 -14.31 6.00 2.36
N ASP A 17 -13.94 6.12 3.63
CA ASP A 17 -13.36 7.37 4.16
C ASP A 17 -12.02 7.68 3.51
N PHE A 18 -11.16 6.67 3.32
CA PHE A 18 -9.88 6.84 2.60
C PHE A 18 -10.09 7.22 1.13
N GLN A 19 -11.04 6.58 0.44
CA GLN A 19 -11.44 6.99 -0.91
C GLN A 19 -11.92 8.45 -0.94
N ALA A 20 -12.81 8.85 -0.03
CA ALA A 20 -13.33 10.22 0.05
C ALA A 20 -12.23 11.24 0.38
N PHE A 21 -11.25 10.87 1.21
CA PHE A 21 -10.09 11.72 1.48
C PHE A 21 -9.25 11.97 0.23
N HIS A 22 -8.93 10.93 -0.55
CA HIS A 22 -8.15 11.09 -1.77
C HIS A 22 -8.91 11.88 -2.85
N GLN A 23 -10.22 11.69 -2.96
CA GLN A 23 -11.05 12.52 -3.83
C GLN A 23 -10.96 14.00 -3.44
N TRP A 24 -11.17 14.32 -2.16
CA TRP A 24 -11.04 15.69 -1.65
C TRP A 24 -9.63 16.26 -1.87
N LEU A 25 -8.59 15.45 -1.67
CA LEU A 25 -7.20 15.88 -1.81
C LEU A 25 -6.86 16.21 -3.27
N ASP A 26 -7.35 15.40 -4.22
CA ASP A 26 -7.15 15.61 -5.65
C ASP A 26 -7.88 16.87 -6.12
N GLU A 27 -9.13 17.06 -5.71
CA GLU A 27 -9.94 18.24 -6.02
C GLU A 27 -9.28 19.53 -5.47
N LYS A 28 -8.82 19.47 -4.21
CA LYS A 28 -8.17 20.63 -3.55
C LYS A 28 -6.88 21.05 -4.22
N ASN A 29 -6.07 20.11 -4.71
CA ASN A 29 -4.75 20.39 -5.29
C ASN A 29 -4.75 20.38 -6.83
N ASN A 30 -5.89 20.13 -7.46
CA ASN A 30 -6.03 20.02 -8.92
C ASN A 30 -5.05 19.00 -9.51
N PHE A 31 -4.95 17.82 -8.88
CA PHE A 31 -4.09 16.74 -9.34
C PHE A 31 -4.62 16.08 -10.62
N ASP A 32 -3.71 15.52 -11.41
CA ASP A 32 -4.04 14.80 -12.64
C ASP A 32 -4.76 13.49 -12.30
N THR A 33 -5.94 13.31 -12.90
CA THR A 33 -6.80 12.13 -12.73
C THR A 33 -6.69 11.16 -13.90
N ASP A 34 -5.72 11.34 -14.81
CA ASP A 34 -5.43 10.39 -15.86
C ASP A 34 -5.09 9.01 -15.28
N ILE A 35 -5.90 8.02 -15.65
CA ILE A 35 -5.85 6.68 -15.08
C ILE A 35 -4.54 5.98 -15.43
N PHE A 36 -4.02 6.18 -16.64
CA PHE A 36 -2.82 5.50 -17.11
C PHE A 36 -1.57 6.05 -16.42
N PHE A 37 -1.50 7.37 -16.28
CA PHE A 37 -0.43 8.03 -15.54
C PHE A 37 -0.43 7.62 -14.06
N ASN A 38 -1.59 7.62 -13.39
CA ASN A 38 -1.67 7.20 -12.00
C ASN A 38 -1.38 5.69 -11.80
N MET A 39 -1.65 4.84 -12.80
CA MET A 39 -1.21 3.45 -12.78
C MET A 39 0.32 3.33 -12.91
N MET A 40 0.96 4.19 -13.70
CA MET A 40 2.43 4.26 -13.75
C MET A 40 3.01 4.71 -12.40
N LEU A 41 2.39 5.68 -11.73
CA LEU A 41 2.81 6.12 -10.40
C LEU A 41 2.67 5.00 -9.36
N LEU A 42 1.54 4.28 -9.33
CA LEU A 42 1.39 3.07 -8.50
C LEU A 42 2.51 2.05 -8.74
N THR A 43 2.91 1.87 -10.01
CA THR A 43 4.02 0.96 -10.35
C THR A 43 5.36 1.45 -9.76
N GLY A 44 5.56 2.77 -9.71
CA GLY A 44 6.68 3.41 -9.00
C GLY A 44 6.68 3.05 -7.53
N GLU A 45 5.57 3.27 -6.82
CA GLU A 45 5.45 2.99 -5.37
C GLU A 45 5.68 1.50 -5.05
N ILE A 46 5.20 0.59 -5.91
CA ILE A 46 5.49 -0.85 -5.78
C ILE A 46 7.00 -1.11 -5.92
N GLY A 47 7.68 -0.37 -6.80
CA GLY A 47 9.13 -0.39 -6.93
C GLY A 47 9.85 0.09 -5.67
N GLU A 48 9.33 1.09 -4.98
CA GLU A 48 9.87 1.58 -3.70
C GLU A 48 9.69 0.54 -2.58
N VAL A 49 8.52 -0.09 -2.49
CA VAL A 49 8.31 -1.27 -1.61
C VAL A 49 9.34 -2.36 -1.90
N ALA A 50 9.56 -2.69 -3.18
CA ALA A 50 10.53 -3.70 -3.57
C ALA A 50 11.97 -3.31 -3.20
N GLN A 51 12.31 -2.02 -3.30
CA GLN A 51 13.60 -1.48 -2.91
C GLN A 51 13.84 -1.61 -1.39
N VAL A 52 12.84 -1.31 -0.56
CA VAL A 52 12.93 -1.49 0.90
C VAL A 52 13.10 -2.98 1.24
N LEU A 53 12.31 -3.87 0.64
CA LEU A 53 12.43 -5.31 0.87
C LEU A 53 13.77 -5.88 0.38
N LYS A 54 14.33 -5.33 -0.70
CA LYS A 54 15.68 -5.67 -1.14
C LYS A 54 16.73 -5.28 -0.10
N GLN A 55 16.59 -4.13 0.57
CA GLN A 55 17.49 -3.75 1.66
C GLN A 55 17.36 -4.71 2.84
N VAL A 56 16.14 -5.06 3.25
CA VAL A 56 15.90 -6.08 4.28
C VAL A 56 16.59 -7.39 3.91
N HIS A 57 16.45 -7.84 2.67
CA HIS A 57 17.11 -9.05 2.18
C HIS A 57 18.64 -8.95 2.29
N PHE A 58 19.25 -7.86 1.84
CA PHE A 58 20.71 -7.68 1.96
C PHE A 58 21.18 -7.56 3.41
N MET A 59 20.37 -7.02 4.31
CA MET A 59 20.69 -6.99 5.73
C MET A 59 20.64 -8.37 6.36
N ALA A 60 19.66 -9.19 5.99
CA ALA A 60 19.42 -10.50 6.60
C ALA A 60 20.27 -11.64 6.01
N TYR A 61 20.61 -11.55 4.71
CA TYR A 61 21.20 -12.65 3.95
C TYR A 61 22.55 -12.31 3.31
N ARG A 62 23.23 -11.25 3.78
CA ARG A 62 24.64 -11.03 3.46
C ARG A 62 25.50 -12.11 4.12
N ASN A 63 26.61 -12.49 3.47
CA ASN A 63 27.51 -13.55 3.92
C ASN A 63 28.71 -12.97 4.68
N ASP A 64 28.46 -12.16 5.71
CA ASP A 64 29.49 -11.56 6.57
C ASP A 64 29.02 -11.52 8.03
N GLU A 65 29.93 -11.15 8.94
CA GLU A 65 29.66 -11.07 10.38
C GLU A 65 28.67 -9.94 10.74
N GLU A 66 28.34 -9.04 9.80
CA GLU A 66 27.38 -7.96 9.99
C GLU A 66 25.94 -8.35 9.60
N ALA A 67 25.71 -9.59 9.17
CA ALA A 67 24.38 -10.09 8.87
C ALA A 67 23.46 -9.95 10.08
N LYS A 68 22.30 -9.32 9.86
CA LYS A 68 21.26 -9.17 10.88
C LYS A 68 20.30 -10.35 10.82
N THR A 69 19.54 -10.56 11.89
CA THR A 69 18.38 -11.44 11.78
C THR A 69 17.34 -10.79 10.85
N LEU A 70 16.47 -11.60 10.24
CA LEU A 70 15.35 -11.07 9.44
C LEU A 70 14.46 -10.14 10.26
N GLU A 71 14.24 -10.47 11.53
CA GLU A 71 13.44 -9.66 12.43
C GLU A 71 14.06 -8.29 12.69
N ASP A 72 15.36 -8.23 13.00
CA ASP A 72 16.07 -6.96 13.23
C ASP A 72 16.07 -6.09 11.97
N ALA A 73 16.30 -6.69 10.81
CA ALA A 73 16.26 -5.99 9.53
C ALA A 73 14.86 -5.43 9.23
N LEU A 74 13.80 -6.19 9.51
CA LEU A 74 12.42 -5.73 9.36
C LEU A 74 12.04 -4.65 10.37
N ILE A 75 12.56 -4.71 11.61
CA ILE A 75 12.33 -3.67 12.63
C ILE A 75 12.94 -2.35 12.16
N GLU A 76 14.17 -2.39 11.66
CA GLU A 76 14.88 -1.19 11.17
C GLU A 76 14.22 -0.57 9.95
N GLN A 77 13.68 -1.40 9.03
CA GLN A 77 13.02 -0.92 7.81
C GLN A 77 11.50 -0.77 7.93
N ARG A 78 10.93 -0.96 9.13
CA ARG A 78 9.47 -0.97 9.35
C ARG A 78 8.82 0.33 8.93
N GLU A 79 9.44 1.45 9.29
CA GLU A 79 8.89 2.79 9.00
C GLU A 79 8.88 3.05 7.50
N ASN A 80 10.01 2.83 6.81
CA ASN A 80 10.11 2.98 5.36
C ASN A 80 9.11 2.06 4.65
N LEU A 81 9.05 0.79 5.02
CA LEU A 81 8.09 -0.15 4.45
C LEU A 81 6.64 0.31 4.66
N GLY A 82 6.34 0.88 5.83
CA GLY A 82 5.03 1.44 6.13
C GLY A 82 4.66 2.64 5.25
N GLN A 83 5.63 3.53 4.95
CA GLN A 83 5.43 4.66 4.05
C GLN A 83 5.13 4.19 2.63
N GLU A 84 5.97 3.33 2.05
CA GLU A 84 5.79 2.87 0.66
C GLU A 84 4.49 2.06 0.46
N LEU A 85 4.10 1.27 1.47
CA LEU A 85 2.81 0.57 1.44
C LEU A 85 1.63 1.53 1.53
N ALA A 86 1.75 2.63 2.28
CA ALA A 86 0.73 3.67 2.36
C ALA A 86 0.60 4.43 1.03
N ASP A 87 1.72 4.70 0.34
CA ASP A 87 1.71 5.34 -0.98
C ASP A 87 1.09 4.42 -2.04
N CYS A 88 1.35 3.12 -1.99
CA CYS A 88 0.61 2.15 -2.81
C CYS A 88 -0.91 2.21 -2.55
N LEU A 89 -1.34 2.29 -1.28
CA LEU A 89 -2.75 2.44 -0.95
C LEU A 89 -3.33 3.75 -1.48
N ALA A 90 -2.60 4.85 -1.40
CA ALA A 90 -3.02 6.15 -1.92
C ALA A 90 -3.37 6.06 -3.42
N TYR A 91 -2.50 5.48 -4.24
CA TYR A 91 -2.81 5.30 -5.67
C TYR A 91 -3.89 4.27 -5.94
N ILE A 92 -4.02 3.21 -5.13
CA ILE A 92 -5.14 2.27 -5.25
C ILE A 92 -6.48 3.00 -4.99
N PHE A 93 -6.56 3.87 -3.98
CA PHE A 93 -7.75 4.66 -3.69
C PHE A 93 -8.05 5.65 -4.82
N LYS A 94 -7.03 6.35 -5.32
CA LYS A 94 -7.14 7.24 -6.48
C LYS A 94 -7.70 6.51 -7.71
N LEU A 95 -7.11 5.38 -8.09
CA LEU A 95 -7.56 4.57 -9.23
C LEU A 95 -8.98 4.06 -9.04
N ALA A 96 -9.36 3.63 -7.84
CA ALA A 96 -10.73 3.23 -7.54
C ALA A 96 -11.70 4.41 -7.74
N ASN A 97 -11.34 5.61 -7.29
CA ASN A 97 -12.15 6.81 -7.47
C ASN A 97 -12.29 7.19 -8.95
N TYR A 98 -11.20 7.22 -9.71
CA TYR A 98 -11.21 7.60 -11.14
C TYR A 98 -11.99 6.62 -12.01
N THR A 99 -12.15 5.37 -11.55
CA THR A 99 -12.88 4.31 -12.26
C THR A 99 -14.29 4.07 -11.71
N GLY A 100 -14.71 4.80 -10.67
CA GLY A 100 -16.03 4.66 -10.05
C GLY A 100 -16.22 3.37 -9.23
N VAL A 101 -15.13 2.74 -8.78
CA VAL A 101 -15.16 1.51 -7.99
C VAL A 101 -15.38 1.85 -6.50
N ASP A 102 -16.46 1.33 -5.91
CA ASP A 102 -16.57 1.23 -4.44
C ASP A 102 -15.63 0.11 -3.96
N LEU A 103 -14.42 0.51 -3.54
CA LEU A 103 -13.37 -0.43 -3.20
C LEU A 103 -13.73 -1.25 -1.95
N GLN A 104 -14.45 -0.64 -1.00
CA GLN A 104 -14.92 -1.35 0.19
C GLN A 104 -15.89 -2.48 -0.18
N ALA A 105 -16.89 -2.18 -1.00
CA ALA A 105 -17.85 -3.19 -1.47
C ALA A 105 -17.15 -4.28 -2.30
N ALA A 106 -16.26 -3.90 -3.21
CA ALA A 106 -15.49 -4.83 -4.03
C ALA A 106 -14.61 -5.76 -3.16
N TYR A 107 -13.91 -5.21 -2.16
CA TYR A 107 -13.08 -5.97 -1.24
C TYR A 107 -13.90 -6.96 -0.40
N LEU A 108 -15.01 -6.50 0.20
CA LEU A 108 -15.91 -7.36 0.98
C LEU A 108 -16.47 -8.51 0.14
N GLN A 109 -16.93 -8.21 -1.08
CA GLN A 109 -17.44 -9.23 -1.99
C GLN A 109 -16.36 -10.25 -2.36
N LYS A 110 -15.13 -9.79 -2.63
CA LYS A 110 -14.01 -10.67 -2.98
C LYS A 110 -13.58 -11.55 -1.81
N MET A 111 -13.48 -11.00 -0.60
CA MET A 111 -13.09 -11.76 0.59
C MET A 111 -14.17 -12.78 1.00
N SER A 112 -15.45 -12.43 0.88
CA SER A 112 -16.56 -13.38 1.08
C SER A 112 -16.45 -14.59 0.15
N LYS A 113 -16.09 -14.39 -1.12
CA LYS A 113 -15.82 -15.49 -2.06
C LYS A 113 -14.59 -16.31 -1.66
N ASN A 114 -13.52 -15.66 -1.18
CA ASN A 114 -12.29 -16.34 -0.78
C ASN A 114 -12.48 -17.23 0.47
N LEU A 115 -13.36 -16.89 1.40
CA LEU A 115 -13.67 -17.74 2.56
C LEU A 115 -14.18 -19.13 2.18
N HIS A 116 -14.87 -19.23 1.05
CA HIS A 116 -15.41 -20.48 0.53
C HIS A 116 -14.45 -21.19 -0.44
N ARG A 117 -13.24 -20.65 -0.63
CA ARG A 117 -12.24 -21.20 -1.55
C ARG A 117 -11.37 -22.23 -0.83
N THR A 118 -11.34 -23.45 -1.33
CA THR A 118 -10.34 -24.44 -0.93
C THR A 118 -9.04 -24.17 -1.68
N TRP A 119 -7.97 -23.86 -0.96
CA TRP A 119 -6.64 -23.69 -1.54
C TRP A 119 -5.98 -25.07 -1.63
N LYS A 120 -5.80 -25.58 -2.85
CA LYS A 120 -4.96 -26.75 -3.08
C LYS A 120 -3.51 -26.31 -2.99
N TYR A 121 -2.90 -26.45 -1.82
CA TYR A 121 -1.45 -26.36 -1.70
C TYR A 121 -0.85 -27.58 -2.39
N VAL A 122 -0.33 -27.40 -3.61
CA VAL A 122 0.59 -28.38 -4.18
C VAL A 122 1.92 -28.12 -3.48
N LYS A 123 2.26 -28.95 -2.48
CA LYS A 123 3.65 -29.11 -2.09
C LYS A 123 4.31 -29.79 -3.28
N GLU A 124 5.04 -29.05 -4.10
CA GLU A 124 6.09 -29.66 -4.89
C GLU A 124 7.10 -30.21 -3.89
N VAL A 125 7.11 -31.55 -3.79
CA VAL A 125 8.11 -32.29 -3.03
C VAL A 125 9.25 -32.52 -4.02
N GLU A 126 10.36 -31.80 -3.83
CA GLU A 126 11.68 -32.23 -4.32
C GLU A 126 12.29 -33.21 -3.33
#